data_AF-A0A534V2Q0-F1
#
_entry.id   AF-A0A534V2Q0-F1
#
_cell.length_a   1.000
_cell.length_b   1.000
_cell.length_c   1.000
_cell.angle_alpha   90.00
_cell.angle_beta   90.00
_cell.angle_gamma   90.00
#
_symmetry.space_group_name_H-M   'P 1'
#
loop_
_entity.id
_entity.type
_entity.pdbx_description
1 polymer ?
#
loop_
_entity_poly.entity_id
_entity_poly.type
_entity_poly.pdbx_seq_one_letter_code
_entity_poly.pdbx_strand_id
1 'polypeptide(L)'
;MLEKISSIHSALGSIINSTGSTPPAPQAPPEAVPTGQDKSIQVGEDRLYDRLVQTLHDMQAQIEERVRPLAQQTVEVEIQRLREQSKQNQTALLECLARIDQSILSCLDRIGEYQSRHAELLKLNQRLATLGADPQPFPDHWPTQNASEMIHFRLEELRLKGKI
;
A
#
# COMPACT_ATOMS: atom_id res chain seq x y z
N MET A 1 1.55 16.24 -5.74
CA MET A 1 2.56 17.00 -4.95
C MET A 1 3.99 16.64 -5.35
N LEU A 2 4.36 15.36 -5.52
CA LEU A 2 5.73 14.95 -5.89
C LEU A 2 6.30 15.63 -7.15
N GLU A 3 5.50 15.83 -8.20
CA GLU A 3 5.94 16.47 -9.46
C GLU A 3 6.56 17.86 -9.28
N LYS A 4 6.05 18.64 -8.30
CA LYS A 4 6.55 20.00 -8.02
C LYS A 4 7.97 20.00 -7.45
N ILE A 5 8.37 18.93 -6.76
CA ILE A 5 9.71 18.80 -6.17
C ILE A 5 10.75 18.42 -7.24
N SER A 6 10.36 17.55 -8.19
CA SER A 6 11.22 17.17 -9.32
C SER A 6 11.60 18.37 -10.20
N SER A 7 10.62 19.24 -10.50
CA SER A 7 10.84 20.46 -11.30
C SER A 7 11.88 21.42 -10.69
N ILE A 8 11.90 21.55 -9.35
CA ILE A 8 12.85 22.41 -8.63
C ILE A 8 14.29 21.87 -8.72
N HIS A 9 14.49 20.55 -8.62
CA HIS A 9 15.80 19.93 -8.80
C HIS A 9 16.34 20.11 -10.23
N SER A 10 15.50 20.00 -11.25
CA SER A 10 15.91 20.25 -12.65
C SER A 10 16.30 21.70 -12.90
N ALA A 11 15.61 22.67 -12.29
CA ALA A 11 15.95 24.09 -12.43
C ALA A 11 17.33 24.43 -11.83
N LEU A 12 17.64 23.89 -10.64
CA LEU A 12 18.93 24.12 -9.97
C LEU A 12 20.12 23.49 -10.72
N GLY A 13 19.94 22.31 -11.33
CA GLY A 13 20.99 21.67 -12.12
C GLY A 13 21.40 22.45 -13.39
N SER A 14 20.47 23.18 -14.01
CA SER A 14 20.73 23.94 -15.25
C SER A 14 21.64 25.15 -15.04
N ILE A 15 21.56 25.78 -13.86
CA ILE A 15 22.35 26.97 -13.52
C ILE A 15 23.83 26.61 -13.33
N ILE A 16 24.11 25.47 -12.68
CA ILE A 16 25.47 25.00 -12.36
C ILE A 16 26.28 24.67 -13.62
N ASN A 17 25.64 24.18 -14.69
CA ASN A 17 26.33 23.85 -15.95
C ASN A 17 26.58 25.07 -16.85
N SER A 18 25.98 26.23 -16.57
CA SER A 18 26.02 27.41 -17.46
C SER A 18 27.23 28.34 -17.23
N THR A 19 28.02 28.13 -16.17
CA THR A 19 29.17 28.98 -15.82
C THR A 19 30.52 28.43 -16.32
N GLY A 20 30.55 27.26 -16.95
CA GLY A 20 31.75 26.64 -17.51
C GLY A 20 31.99 26.96 -18.99
N SER A 21 32.40 28.18 -19.33
CA SER A 21 32.82 28.54 -20.71
C SER A 21 34.09 29.39 -20.71
N THR A 22 35.22 28.76 -21.04
CA THR A 22 36.54 29.38 -21.18
C THR A 22 36.66 30.21 -22.47
N PRO A 23 37.14 31.47 -22.42
CA PRO A 23 37.57 32.19 -23.61
C PRO A 23 38.99 31.79 -24.05
N PRO A 24 39.32 31.87 -25.36
CA PRO A 24 40.68 31.63 -25.87
C PRO A 24 41.62 32.82 -25.64
N ALA A 25 42.92 32.56 -25.54
CA ALA A 25 43.95 33.57 -25.30
C ALA A 25 44.27 34.44 -26.54
N PRO A 26 44.63 35.72 -26.33
CA PRO A 26 45.61 36.40 -27.16
C PRO A 26 46.82 36.96 -26.38
N GLN A 27 47.87 37.28 -27.14
CA GLN A 27 49.22 37.66 -26.74
C GLN A 27 49.35 39.06 -26.07
N ALA A 28 50.52 39.34 -25.50
CA ALA A 28 50.93 40.62 -24.88
C ALA A 28 52.30 41.08 -25.44
N PRO A 29 52.89 42.22 -25.02
CA PRO A 29 52.33 43.46 -24.43
C PRO A 29 52.40 44.56 -25.54
N PRO A 30 52.84 45.85 -25.41
CA PRO A 30 53.02 46.81 -24.29
C PRO A 30 51.76 47.73 -24.15
N GLU A 31 51.71 48.93 -23.55
CA GLU A 31 52.68 49.83 -22.90
C GLU A 31 52.00 50.66 -21.78
N ALA A 32 52.80 51.15 -20.83
CA ALA A 32 52.53 52.07 -19.70
C ALA A 32 51.12 52.68 -19.43
N VAL A 33 50.62 52.55 -18.19
CA VAL A 33 50.28 53.62 -17.20
C VAL A 33 50.01 52.95 -15.83
N PRO A 34 50.46 53.51 -14.68
CA PRO A 34 50.23 52.90 -13.36
C PRO A 34 48.89 53.35 -12.71
N THR A 35 47.82 52.56 -12.87
CA THR A 35 46.59 52.71 -12.05
C THR A 35 46.67 51.89 -10.76
N GLY A 36 47.23 52.49 -9.71
CA GLY A 36 47.36 51.88 -8.38
C GLY A 36 46.08 51.78 -7.55
N GLN A 37 44.88 51.80 -8.16
CA GLN A 37 43.59 51.88 -7.45
C GLN A 37 42.67 50.65 -7.61
N ASP A 38 42.76 49.86 -8.68
CA ASP A 38 41.80 48.77 -8.95
C ASP A 38 41.86 47.62 -7.90
N LYS A 39 43.04 47.35 -7.35
CA LYS A 39 43.22 46.25 -6.37
C LYS A 39 42.44 46.46 -5.06
N SER A 40 42.19 47.69 -4.64
CA SER A 40 41.38 47.95 -3.44
C SER A 40 39.88 47.76 -3.67
N ILE A 41 39.42 47.92 -4.92
CA ILE A 41 38.01 47.71 -5.30
C ILE A 41 37.74 46.21 -5.42
N GLN A 42 38.59 45.48 -6.15
CA GLN A 42 38.49 44.01 -6.29
C GLN A 42 38.54 43.29 -4.92
N VAL A 43 39.51 43.64 -4.06
CA VAL A 43 39.58 43.07 -2.69
C VAL A 43 38.37 43.46 -1.82
N GLY A 44 37.67 44.54 -2.15
CA GLY A 44 36.39 44.90 -1.52
C GLY A 44 35.24 44.02 -2.01
N GLU A 45 35.13 43.81 -3.32
CA GLU A 45 34.11 42.99 -3.97
C GLU A 45 34.25 41.51 -3.61
N ASP A 46 35.47 40.96 -3.61
CA ASP A 46 35.76 39.59 -3.18
C ASP A 46 35.27 39.35 -1.73
N ARG A 47 35.54 40.30 -0.81
CA ARG A 47 35.08 40.22 0.59
C ARG A 47 33.56 40.33 0.74
N LEU A 48 32.90 41.07 -0.14
CA LEU A 48 31.43 41.15 -0.17
C LEU A 48 30.82 39.85 -0.72
N TYR A 49 31.48 39.24 -1.71
CA TYR A 49 31.09 37.94 -2.26
C TYR A 49 31.29 36.81 -1.24
N ASP A 50 32.46 36.72 -0.59
CA ASP A 50 32.73 35.77 0.50
C ASP A 50 31.70 35.89 1.62
N ARG A 51 31.36 37.13 2.01
CA ARG A 51 30.35 37.40 3.04
C ARG A 51 28.94 36.98 2.60
N LEU A 52 28.59 37.17 1.32
CA LEU A 52 27.32 36.71 0.77
C LEU A 52 27.26 35.18 0.73
N VAL A 53 28.32 34.51 0.28
CA VAL A 53 28.44 33.05 0.26
C VAL A 53 28.33 32.48 1.67
N GLN A 54 29.00 33.07 2.66
CA GLN A 54 28.86 32.67 4.07
C GLN A 54 27.41 32.84 4.55
N THR A 55 26.79 33.99 4.28
CA THR A 55 25.40 34.27 4.68
C THR A 55 24.43 33.26 4.05
N LEU A 56 24.65 32.86 2.79
CA LEU A 56 23.84 31.86 2.11
C LEU A 56 24.03 30.45 2.70
N HIS A 57 25.25 30.07 3.09
CA HIS A 57 25.51 28.80 3.80
C HIS A 57 24.87 28.79 5.20
N ASP A 58 24.96 29.90 5.95
CA ASP A 58 24.34 30.04 7.26
C ASP A 58 22.80 29.96 7.16
N MET A 59 22.21 30.60 6.14
CA MET A 59 20.78 30.49 5.84
C MET A 59 20.37 29.08 5.41
N GLN A 60 21.18 28.40 4.59
CA GLN A 60 20.93 26.99 4.22
C GLN A 60 20.94 26.09 5.46
N ALA A 61 21.94 26.23 6.34
CA ALA A 61 22.04 25.46 7.57
C ALA A 61 20.82 25.67 8.48
N GLN A 62 20.37 26.92 8.65
CA GLN A 62 19.14 27.24 9.42
C GLN A 62 17.87 26.68 8.78
N ILE A 63 17.78 26.66 7.43
CA ILE A 63 16.64 26.05 6.73
C ILE A 63 16.66 24.53 6.95
N GLU A 64 17.81 23.87 6.78
CA GLU A 64 17.94 22.43 7.00
C GLU A 64 17.64 22.02 8.45
N GLU A 65 18.14 22.79 9.42
CA GLU A 65 17.87 22.59 10.85
C GLU A 65 16.37 22.67 11.17
N ARG A 66 15.62 23.55 10.50
CA ARG A 66 14.18 23.70 10.69
C ARG A 66 13.33 22.72 9.87
N VAL A 67 13.78 22.32 8.69
CA VAL A 67 13.06 21.37 7.81
C VAL A 67 13.21 19.92 8.29
N ARG A 68 14.38 19.54 8.81
CA ARG A 68 14.66 18.19 9.31
C ARG A 68 13.67 17.68 10.37
N PRO A 69 13.35 18.41 11.46
CA PRO A 69 12.37 17.96 12.45
C PRO A 69 10.95 17.91 11.88
N LEU A 70 10.58 18.80 10.98
CA LEU A 70 9.26 18.77 10.31
C LEU A 70 9.10 17.53 9.41
N ALA A 71 10.16 17.17 8.68
CA ALA A 71 10.19 15.94 7.88
C ALA A 71 10.09 14.69 8.76
N GLN A 72 10.86 14.65 9.87
CA GLN A 72 10.80 13.56 10.85
C GLN A 72 9.42 13.43 11.50
N GLN A 73 8.80 14.54 11.90
CA GLN A 73 7.45 14.56 12.47
C GLN A 73 6.40 14.08 11.45
N THR A 74 6.52 14.49 10.18
CA THR A 74 5.62 14.05 9.11
C THR A 74 5.72 12.53 8.90
N VAL A 75 6.93 11.98 8.91
CA VAL A 75 7.17 10.53 8.80
C VAL A 75 6.61 9.79 10.01
N GLU A 76 6.84 10.27 11.23
CA GLU A 76 6.32 9.62 12.44
C GLU A 76 4.78 9.62 12.48
N VAL A 77 4.13 10.73 12.09
CA VAL A 77 2.65 10.81 11.99
C VAL A 77 2.11 9.78 10.99
N GLU A 78 2.71 9.65 9.79
CA GLU A 78 2.24 8.66 8.82
C GLU A 78 2.53 7.22 9.28
N ILE A 79 3.66 6.96 9.96
CA ILE A 79 3.94 5.67 10.58
C ILE A 79 2.86 5.30 11.62
N GLN A 80 2.48 6.23 12.50
CA GLN A 80 1.43 5.98 13.50
C GLN A 80 0.05 5.77 12.84
N ARG A 81 -0.27 6.56 11.80
CA ARG A 81 -1.48 6.40 11.00
C ARG A 81 -1.56 5.02 10.34
N LEU A 82 -0.47 4.57 9.71
CA LEU A 82 -0.37 3.25 9.09
C LEU A 82 -0.43 2.10 10.10
N ARG A 83 0.17 2.26 11.29
CA ARG A 83 0.08 1.29 12.39
C ARG A 83 -1.36 1.11 12.87
N GLU A 84 -2.08 2.20 13.11
CA GLU A 84 -3.49 2.15 13.54
C GLU A 84 -4.40 1.59 12.44
N GLN A 85 -4.19 1.98 11.16
CA GLN A 85 -4.91 1.37 10.03
C GLN A 85 -4.64 -0.14 9.92
N SER A 86 -3.38 -0.57 10.10
CA SER A 86 -2.99 -1.99 10.08
C SER A 86 -3.70 -2.78 11.18
N LYS A 87 -3.75 -2.23 12.40
CA LYS A 87 -4.47 -2.82 13.54
C LYS A 87 -5.96 -2.93 13.28
N GLN A 88 -6.61 -1.89 12.74
CA GLN A 88 -8.03 -1.92 12.38
C GLN A 88 -8.32 -2.99 11.31
N ASN A 89 -7.48 -3.07 10.27
CA ASN A 89 -7.59 -4.10 9.24
C ASN A 89 -7.38 -5.51 9.81
N GLN A 90 -6.45 -5.68 10.76
CA GLN A 90 -6.21 -6.96 11.42
C GLN A 90 -7.42 -7.41 12.26
N THR A 91 -8.05 -6.50 13.02
CA THR A 91 -9.30 -6.77 13.75
C THR A 91 -10.43 -7.14 12.79
N ALA A 92 -10.64 -6.36 11.73
CA ALA A 92 -11.67 -6.64 10.73
C ALA A 92 -11.47 -7.98 10.00
N LEU A 93 -10.21 -8.39 9.78
CA LEU A 93 -9.88 -9.71 9.22
C LEU A 93 -10.22 -10.86 10.19
N LEU A 94 -9.92 -10.71 11.48
CA LEU A 94 -10.29 -11.68 12.51
C LEU A 94 -11.82 -11.81 12.65
N GLU A 95 -12.56 -10.70 12.59
CA GLU A 95 -14.02 -10.71 12.54
C GLU A 95 -14.59 -11.33 11.26
N CYS A 96 -13.87 -11.23 10.13
CA CYS A 96 -14.23 -11.91 8.90
C CYS A 96 -14.08 -13.43 9.05
N LEU A 97 -12.96 -13.91 9.59
CA LEU A 97 -12.72 -15.32 9.87
C LEU A 97 -13.76 -15.90 10.84
N ALA A 98 -14.04 -15.21 11.95
CA ALA A 98 -15.07 -15.65 12.91
C ALA A 98 -16.48 -15.79 12.28
N ARG A 99 -16.82 -14.94 11.30
CA ARG A 99 -18.08 -15.06 10.53
C ARG A 99 -18.07 -16.23 9.55
N ILE A 100 -16.92 -16.56 8.97
CA ILE A 100 -16.73 -17.75 8.13
C ILE A 100 -16.91 -19.00 9.00
N ASP A 101 -16.24 -19.08 10.15
CA ASP A 101 -16.33 -20.20 11.09
C ASP A 101 -17.78 -20.43 11.56
N GLN A 102 -18.49 -19.36 11.97
CA GLN A 102 -19.90 -19.45 12.36
C GLN A 102 -20.80 -19.92 11.20
N SER A 103 -20.48 -19.54 9.96
CA SER A 103 -21.21 -20.00 8.76
C SER A 103 -20.96 -21.48 8.49
N ILE A 104 -19.73 -21.96 8.70
CA ILE A 104 -19.37 -23.39 8.60
C ILE A 104 -20.14 -24.20 9.64
N LEU A 105 -20.13 -23.78 10.92
CA LEU A 105 -20.90 -24.44 11.99
C LEU A 105 -22.40 -24.51 11.65
N SER A 106 -22.97 -23.40 11.19
CA SER A 106 -24.39 -23.33 10.79
C SER A 106 -24.71 -24.25 9.59
N CYS A 107 -23.74 -24.51 8.71
CA CYS A 107 -23.88 -25.50 7.64
C CYS A 107 -23.80 -26.94 8.16
N LEU A 108 -22.93 -27.23 9.14
CA LEU A 108 -22.85 -28.55 9.78
C LEU A 108 -24.15 -28.90 10.52
N ASP A 109 -24.75 -27.96 11.25
CA ASP A 109 -26.03 -28.16 11.93
C ASP A 109 -27.14 -28.52 10.94
N ARG A 110 -27.22 -27.79 9.81
CA ARG A 110 -28.18 -28.05 8.73
C ARG A 110 -27.96 -29.41 8.04
N ILE A 111 -26.71 -29.86 7.93
CA ILE A 111 -26.36 -31.19 7.43
C ILE A 111 -26.82 -32.26 8.41
N GLY A 112 -26.63 -32.06 9.72
CA GLY A 112 -27.14 -32.95 10.77
C GLY A 112 -28.67 -33.05 10.75
N GLU A 113 -29.38 -31.91 10.64
CA GLU A 113 -30.83 -31.88 10.45
C GLU A 113 -31.27 -32.66 9.21
N TYR A 114 -30.60 -32.46 8.07
CA TYR A 114 -30.90 -33.19 6.84
C TYR A 114 -30.72 -34.71 7.04
N GLN A 115 -29.59 -35.14 7.60
CA GLN A 115 -29.29 -36.55 7.83
C GLN A 115 -30.31 -37.20 8.77
N SER A 116 -30.71 -36.51 9.83
CA SER A 116 -31.75 -36.95 10.76
C SER A 116 -33.10 -37.16 10.05
N ARG A 117 -33.58 -36.14 9.32
CA ARG A 117 -34.86 -36.21 8.57
C ARG A 117 -34.83 -37.29 7.49
N HIS A 118 -33.69 -37.47 6.82
CA HIS A 118 -33.51 -38.52 5.82
C HIS A 118 -33.58 -39.93 6.45
N ALA A 119 -32.96 -40.13 7.62
CA ALA A 119 -33.05 -41.38 8.36
C ALA A 119 -34.46 -41.68 8.90
N GLU A 120 -35.22 -40.65 9.29
CA GLU A 120 -36.64 -40.78 9.66
C GLU A 120 -37.52 -41.17 8.46
N LEU A 121 -37.35 -40.50 7.31
CA LEU A 121 -38.05 -40.85 6.07
C LEU A 121 -37.76 -42.28 5.61
N LEU A 122 -36.50 -42.73 5.74
CA LEU A 122 -36.12 -44.11 5.42
C LEU A 122 -36.86 -45.12 6.31
N LYS A 123 -36.95 -44.88 7.63
CA LYS A 123 -37.71 -45.71 8.57
C LYS A 123 -39.21 -45.72 8.25
N LEU A 124 -39.78 -44.58 7.88
CA LEU A 124 -41.19 -44.48 7.48
C LEU A 124 -41.47 -45.28 6.20
N ASN A 125 -40.62 -45.16 5.18
CA ASN A 125 -40.72 -45.93 3.94
C ASN A 125 -40.58 -47.44 4.16
N GLN A 126 -39.65 -47.87 5.03
CA GLN A 126 -39.53 -49.28 5.45
C GLN A 126 -40.84 -49.76 6.10
N ARG A 127 -41.44 -48.93 6.97
CA ARG A 127 -42.72 -49.28 7.61
C ARG A 127 -43.88 -49.35 6.61
N LEU A 128 -43.94 -48.45 5.63
CA LEU A 128 -44.92 -48.53 4.53
C LEU A 128 -44.77 -49.85 3.74
N ALA A 129 -43.53 -50.23 3.39
CA ALA A 129 -43.25 -51.50 2.73
C ALA A 129 -43.72 -52.72 3.56
N THR A 130 -43.49 -52.72 4.88
CA THR A 130 -43.98 -53.80 5.76
C THR A 130 -45.51 -53.89 5.86
N LEU A 131 -46.22 -52.82 5.49
CA LEU A 131 -47.68 -52.77 5.42
C LEU A 131 -48.21 -53.08 4.00
N GLY A 132 -47.33 -53.44 3.05
CA GLY A 132 -47.69 -53.75 1.66
C GLY A 132 -47.94 -52.53 0.77
N ALA A 133 -47.53 -51.34 1.20
CA ALA A 133 -47.58 -50.12 0.39
C ALA A 133 -46.22 -49.83 -0.26
N ASP A 134 -46.23 -49.35 -1.50
CA ASP A 134 -44.99 -48.99 -2.21
C ASP A 134 -44.27 -47.81 -1.52
N PRO A 135 -42.94 -47.90 -1.29
CA PRO A 135 -42.14 -46.80 -0.76
C PRO A 135 -42.25 -45.54 -1.62
N GLN A 136 -42.35 -44.36 -0.99
CA GLN A 136 -42.31 -43.10 -1.70
C GLN A 136 -40.87 -42.74 -2.11
N PRO A 137 -40.63 -42.26 -3.35
CA PRO A 137 -39.33 -41.75 -3.72
C PRO A 137 -38.99 -40.51 -2.90
N PHE A 138 -37.76 -40.44 -2.40
CA PHE A 138 -37.22 -39.30 -1.66
C PHE A 138 -36.08 -38.63 -2.46
N PRO A 139 -35.75 -37.36 -2.18
CA PRO A 139 -34.68 -36.64 -2.90
C PRO A 139 -33.35 -37.38 -2.84
N ASP A 140 -32.52 -37.20 -3.88
CA ASP A 140 -31.27 -37.94 -4.07
C ASP A 140 -30.46 -38.09 -2.78
N HIS A 141 -30.11 -39.34 -2.48
CA HIS A 141 -29.24 -39.67 -1.36
C HIS A 141 -27.85 -39.08 -1.61
N TRP A 142 -27.26 -38.48 -0.59
CA TRP A 142 -25.89 -37.99 -0.70
C TRP A 142 -24.95 -39.19 -0.76
N PRO A 143 -23.88 -39.14 -1.57
CA PRO A 143 -22.97 -40.27 -1.74
C PRO A 143 -22.13 -40.58 -0.48
N THR A 144 -22.25 -39.77 0.56
CA THR A 144 -21.38 -39.74 1.72
C THR A 144 -22.08 -39.17 2.95
N GLN A 145 -21.63 -39.57 4.14
CA GLN A 145 -22.03 -38.98 5.42
C GLN A 145 -21.05 -37.89 5.89
N ASN A 146 -19.91 -37.74 5.20
CA ASN A 146 -18.90 -36.73 5.53
C ASN A 146 -19.39 -35.34 5.13
N ALA A 147 -19.55 -34.45 6.11
CA ALA A 147 -20.07 -33.11 5.87
C ALA A 147 -19.21 -32.26 4.91
N SER A 148 -17.89 -32.46 4.87
CA SER A 148 -17.00 -31.76 3.93
C SER A 148 -17.28 -32.15 2.48
N GLU A 149 -17.40 -33.47 2.23
CA GLU A 149 -17.73 -34.01 0.92
C GLU A 149 -19.17 -33.66 0.49
N MET A 150 -20.12 -33.62 1.43
CA MET A 150 -21.47 -33.11 1.19
C MET A 150 -21.44 -31.62 0.78
N ILE A 151 -20.72 -30.76 1.52
CA ILE A 151 -20.56 -29.35 1.14
C ILE A 151 -19.96 -29.22 -0.26
N HIS A 152 -18.89 -29.98 -0.57
CA HIS A 152 -18.27 -29.98 -1.88
C HIS A 152 -19.24 -30.41 -2.99
N PHE A 153 -19.95 -31.52 -2.82
CA PHE A 153 -20.97 -31.99 -3.76
C PHE A 153 -22.03 -30.92 -4.01
N ARG A 154 -22.48 -30.23 -2.96
CA ARG A 154 -23.49 -29.18 -3.10
C ARG A 154 -22.97 -27.93 -3.81
N LEU A 155 -21.71 -27.56 -3.60
CA LEU A 155 -21.08 -26.45 -4.31
C LEU A 155 -21.00 -26.75 -5.82
N GLU A 156 -20.61 -27.97 -6.21
CA GLU A 156 -20.64 -28.38 -7.61
C GLU A 156 -22.06 -28.39 -8.19
N GLU A 157 -23.06 -28.92 -7.47
CA GLU A 157 -24.46 -28.83 -7.91
C GLU A 157 -24.94 -27.39 -8.10
N LEU A 158 -24.56 -26.47 -7.21
CA LEU A 158 -24.97 -25.07 -7.28
C LEU A 158 -24.28 -24.35 -8.45
N ARG A 159 -23.01 -24.65 -8.72
CA ARG A 159 -22.26 -24.17 -9.88
C ARG A 159 -22.85 -24.69 -11.19
N LEU A 160 -23.14 -25.99 -11.28
CA LEU A 160 -23.82 -26.59 -12.44
C LEU A 160 -25.22 -25.98 -12.68
N LYS A 161 -25.87 -25.48 -11.63
CA LYS A 161 -27.16 -24.77 -11.69
C LYS A 161 -27.01 -23.26 -11.88
N GLY A 162 -25.79 -22.75 -12.09
CA GLY A 162 -25.50 -21.33 -12.31
C GLY A 162 -25.86 -20.40 -11.15
N LYS A 163 -25.87 -20.92 -9.91
CA LYS A 163 -26.25 -20.15 -8.70
C LYS A 163 -25.07 -19.52 -7.97
N ILE A 164 -23.86 -20.02 -8.23
CA ILE A 164 -22.55 -19.56 -7.73
C ILE A 164 -21.48 -19.82 -8.81
#